data_AF-A0A524PGX2-F1
#
_entry.id   AF-A0A524PGX2-F1
#
_cell.length_a   1.000
_cell.length_b   1.000
_cell.length_c   1.000
_cell.angle_alpha   90.00
_cell.angle_beta   90.00
_cell.angle_gamma   90.00
#
_symmetry.space_group_name_H-M   'P 1'
#
loop_
_entity.id
_entity.type
_entity.pdbx_description
1 polymer ?
#
loop_
_entity_poly.entity_id
_entity_poly.type
_entity_poly.pdbx_seq_one_letter_code
_entity_poly.pdbx_strand_id
1 'polypeptide(L)' 'MTKHKDLTSLERKRVVVTGMGMLTPLGHSVEETWQGLIAGRSGIR' A
#
# COMPACT_ATOMS: atom_id res chain seq x y z
N MET A 1 -30.63 -23.16 13.82
CA MET A 1 -29.90 -23.26 12.53
C MET A 1 -29.64 -21.84 12.04
N THR A 2 -28.53 -21.27 12.48
CA THR A 2 -28.19 -19.86 12.31
C THR A 2 -27.82 -19.63 10.86
N LYS A 3 -28.49 -18.68 10.19
CA LYS A 3 -28.23 -18.34 8.79
C LYS A 3 -26.77 -17.93 8.64
N HIS A 4 -25.97 -18.81 8.03
CA HIS A 4 -24.62 -18.48 7.58
C HIS A 4 -24.80 -17.40 6.51
N LYS A 5 -24.41 -16.17 6.82
CA LYS A 5 -24.48 -15.05 5.88
C LYS A 5 -23.56 -15.38 4.71
N ASP A 6 -24.13 -15.75 3.58
CA ASP A 6 -23.41 -16.03 2.34
C ASP A 6 -22.55 -14.82 1.97
N LEU A 7 -21.23 -14.94 2.15
CA LEU A 7 -20.24 -13.94 1.73
C LEU A 7 -19.95 -14.03 0.22
N THR A 8 -20.79 -14.71 -0.55
CA THR A 8 -20.53 -15.13 -1.93
C THR A 8 -21.30 -14.35 -3.00
N SER A 9 -22.05 -13.28 -2.65
CA SER A 9 -22.79 -12.48 -3.64
C SER A 9 -22.77 -10.95 -3.46
N LEU A 10 -21.79 -10.42 -2.71
CA LEU A 10 -21.46 -9.00 -2.86
C LEU A 10 -20.44 -8.89 -3.99
N GLU A 11 -20.82 -8.33 -5.15
CA GLU A 11 -19.81 -7.83 -6.09
C GLU A 11 -18.77 -7.03 -5.29
N ARG A 12 -17.53 -7.52 -5.27
CA ARG A 12 -16.48 -6.92 -4.44
C ARG A 12 -16.23 -5.52 -5.00
N LYS A 13 -16.66 -4.49 -4.26
CA LYS A 13 -16.48 -3.08 -4.65
C LYS A 13 -15.02 -2.84 -5.00
N ARG A 14 -14.75 -2.35 -6.21
CA ARG A 14 -13.39 -1.97 -6.61
C ARG A 14 -12.97 -0.72 -5.84
N VAL A 15 -11.92 -0.86 -5.05
CA VAL A 15 -11.28 0.25 -4.33
C VAL A 15 -9.90 0.45 -4.95
N VAL A 16 -9.55 1.70 -5.22
CA VAL A 16 -8.27 2.07 -5.84
C VAL A 16 -7.53 3.09 -4.98
N VAL A 17 -6.21 3.13 -5.10
CA VAL A 17 -5.37 4.18 -4.52
C VAL A 17 -5.36 5.37 -5.46
N THR A 18 -5.74 6.55 -4.98
CA THR A 18 -5.81 7.79 -5.78
C THR A 18 -4.65 8.76 -5.51
N GLY A 19 -3.86 8.50 -4.47
CA GLY A 19 -2.71 9.32 -4.11
C GLY A 19 -1.82 8.60 -3.10
N MET A 20 -0.54 8.97 -3.08
CA MET A 20 0.46 8.45 -2.16
C MET A 20 1.35 9.59 -1.66
N GLY A 21 1.83 9.47 -0.43
CA GLY A 21 2.79 10.37 0.17
C GLY A 21 3.71 9.57 1.09
N MET A 22 4.99 9.94 1.15
CA MET A 22 6.00 9.18 1.86
C MET A 22 6.99 10.11 2.54
N LEU A 23 7.27 9.82 3.81
CA LEU A 23 8.33 10.44 4.59
C LEU A 23 9.10 9.32 5.30
N THR A 24 10.31 9.05 4.85
CA THR A 24 11.11 7.91 5.31
C THR A 24 12.59 8.29 5.44
N PRO A 25 13.42 7.47 6.11
CA PRO A 25 14.87 7.68 6.10
C PRO A 25 15.54 7.56 4.72
N LEU A 26 14.83 7.02 3.72
CA LEU A 26 15.31 6.92 2.33
C LEU A 26 14.97 8.14 1.47
N GLY A 27 14.04 9.00 1.93
CA GLY A 27 13.57 10.16 1.17
C GLY A 27 12.25 10.74 1.71
N HIS A 28 11.98 11.99 1.35
CA HIS A 28 10.80 12.76 1.76
C HIS A 28 9.75 12.87 0.64
N SER A 29 9.94 12.13 -0.44
CA SER A 29 8.97 11.97 -1.52
C SER A 29 8.80 10.49 -1.87
N VAL A 30 7.70 10.19 -2.58
CA VAL A 30 7.45 8.86 -3.12
C VAL A 30 8.59 8.43 -4.05
N GLU A 31 9.02 9.35 -4.94
CA GLU A 31 10.08 9.10 -5.91
C GLU A 31 11.40 8.76 -5.21
N GLU A 32 11.85 9.60 -4.27
CA GLU A 32 13.10 9.38 -3.55
C GLU A 32 13.10 8.04 -2.80
N THR A 33 12.00 7.74 -2.10
CA THR A 33 11.87 6.50 -1.35
C THR A 33 11.88 5.29 -2.28
N TRP A 34 11.15 5.35 -3.40
CA TRP A 34 11.06 4.26 -4.37
C TRP A 34 12.42 3.98 -5.04
N GLN A 35 13.12 5.03 -5.46
CA GLN A 35 14.47 4.88 -6.02
C GLN A 35 15.47 4.34 -4.97
N GLY A 36 15.29 4.68 -3.69
CA GLY A 36 16.07 4.11 -2.59
C GLY A 36 15.88 2.60 -2.43
N LEU A 37 14.63 2.16 -2.48
CA LEU A 37 14.27 0.75 -2.40
C LEU A 37 14.80 -0.05 -3.60
N ILE A 38 14.59 0.45 -4.83
CA ILE A 38 15.09 -0.21 -6.05
C ILE A 38 16.62 -0.33 -6.04
N ALA A 39 17.33 0.71 -5.59
CA ALA A 39 18.78 0.70 -5.47
C ALA A 39 19.31 -0.14 -4.29
N GLY A 40 18.44 -0.75 -3.49
CA GLY A 40 18.83 -1.57 -2.34
C GLY A 40 19.51 -0.77 -1.23
N ARG A 41 19.24 0.54 -1.11
CA ARG A 41 19.83 1.37 -0.06
C ARG A 41 19.18 1.09 1.30
N SER A 42 20.00 1.05 2.34
CA SER A 42 19.50 1.08 3.73
C SER A 42 19.24 2.52 4.15
N GLY A 43 18.16 2.73 4.90
CA GLY A 43 17.83 4.02 5.53
C GLY A 43 18.48 4.21 6.91
N ILE A 44 19.22 3.22 7.40
CA ILE A 44 19.95 3.27 8.68
C ILE A 44 21.33 3.89 8.43
N ARG A 45 21.76 4.78 9.33
CA ARG A 45 23.07 5.44 9.30
C ARG A 45 23.82 5.19 10.59
#